data_AF-A0A410G9S6-F1
#
_entry.id   AF-A0A410G9S6-F1
#
_cell.length_a   1.000
_cell.length_b   1.000
_cell.length_c   1.000
_cell.angle_alpha   90.00
_cell.angle_beta   90.00
_cell.angle_gamma   90.00
#
_symmetry.space_group_name_H-M   'P 1'
#
loop_
_entity.id
_entity.type
_entity.pdbx_description
1 polymer ?
#
loop_
_entity_poly.entity_id
_entity_poly.type
_entity_poly.pdbx_seq_one_letter_code
_entity_poly.pdbx_strand_id
1 'polypeptide(L)'
;MAGGWLVACQHCATLHARTPLEPGAMATCRRCGYPLYRQSTLPLDGWIALVLTALAVFAIANIFPIIELDIAGMTVRASLPNALWLTWQQDHRLLSIMTGMFAFWLPLTQLLVTLWALLAIRSRRLPADFRYGMRLLHHTLPWSMVPVLMLAIMVAMVKFAGLARVSLEPAMWAFAVLTFLLTGLSRLTAHRLWQYAEDAGLVATATPETIAHEGTFVASCEACSLVQGVSQDGIAQSCYRCGARLHLRKPNPTSRVWALVIAASILYVPANLLPVMRVRTLTSDTMHTILGGVIELWRLGSWDLAVIVFVASVVVPLTKLLALAILMLGGRWRGALVQRQRTRLYELIEFIGQWSMLDVFVVILLTAIANFPGISQVIAGPGAASFGMVVILTMLATMSYDPRRGWDRRPGARSNTIQSDATAAAAIDTYSEASYKRQV
;
A
#
# COMPACT_ATOMS: atom_id res chain seq x y z
N MET A 1 -17.46 -14.68 -30.57
CA MET A 1 -16.14 -14.03 -30.73
C MET A 1 -15.39 -14.14 -29.41
N ALA A 2 -14.69 -15.25 -29.21
CA ALA A 2 -14.11 -15.65 -27.91
C ALA A 2 -12.58 -15.61 -27.96
N GLY A 3 -12.01 -14.40 -28.10
CA GLY A 3 -10.58 -14.17 -27.93
C GLY A 3 -10.30 -13.73 -26.50
N GLY A 4 -10.11 -14.68 -25.58
CA GLY A 4 -9.91 -14.40 -24.16
C GLY A 4 -8.69 -13.50 -23.92
N TRP A 5 -8.88 -12.34 -23.30
CA TRP A 5 -7.80 -11.43 -22.95
C TRP A 5 -6.80 -12.09 -21.99
N LEU A 6 -5.51 -11.79 -22.10
CA LEU A 6 -4.51 -12.40 -21.23
C LEU A 6 -4.24 -11.58 -19.97
N VAL A 7 -4.16 -12.25 -18.82
CA VAL A 7 -3.75 -11.65 -17.54
C VAL A 7 -2.58 -12.44 -16.94
N ALA A 8 -1.56 -11.72 -16.48
CA ALA A 8 -0.41 -12.34 -15.81
C ALA A 8 -0.54 -12.22 -14.28
N CYS A 9 -0.17 -13.29 -13.58
CA CYS A 9 -0.04 -13.23 -12.12
C CYS A 9 1.17 -12.39 -11.71
N GLN A 10 0.96 -11.36 -10.87
CA GLN A 10 2.05 -10.50 -10.38
C GLN A 10 3.05 -11.24 -9.47
N HIS A 11 2.62 -12.32 -8.81
CA HIS A 11 3.45 -13.06 -7.84
C HIS A 11 4.28 -14.19 -8.46
N CYS A 12 3.77 -14.88 -9.48
CA CYS A 12 4.43 -16.05 -10.07
C CYS A 12 4.59 -15.99 -11.60
N ALA A 13 4.17 -14.90 -12.23
CA ALA A 13 4.22 -14.66 -13.68
C ALA A 13 3.44 -15.65 -14.56
N THR A 14 2.63 -16.54 -13.98
CA THR A 14 1.78 -17.44 -14.77
C THR A 14 0.73 -16.64 -15.54
N LEU A 15 0.63 -16.92 -16.85
CA LEU A 15 -0.37 -16.34 -17.73
C LEU A 15 -1.68 -17.12 -17.63
N HIS A 16 -2.78 -16.39 -17.64
CA HIS A 16 -4.14 -16.92 -17.61
C HIS A 16 -4.99 -16.20 -18.66
N ALA A 17 -5.93 -16.92 -19.27
CA ALA A 17 -6.99 -16.29 -20.04
C ALA A 17 -8.02 -15.68 -19.06
N ARG A 18 -8.39 -14.43 -19.29
CA ARG A 18 -9.44 -13.71 -18.57
C ARG A 18 -10.79 -14.25 -19.02
N THR A 19 -11.64 -14.55 -18.06
CA THR A 19 -13.01 -14.99 -18.26
C THR A 19 -13.94 -13.95 -17.63
N PRO A 20 -15.11 -13.67 -18.23
CA PRO A 20 -16.11 -12.86 -17.56
C PRO A 20 -16.50 -13.55 -16.24
N LEU A 21 -16.61 -12.77 -15.17
CA LEU A 21 -16.99 -13.23 -13.84
C LEU A 21 -18.33 -12.63 -13.46
N GLU A 22 -19.13 -13.40 -12.73
CA GLU A 22 -20.35 -12.89 -12.10
C GLU A 22 -20.01 -11.79 -11.07
N PRO A 23 -20.92 -10.83 -10.82
CA PRO A 23 -20.71 -9.78 -9.81
C PRO A 23 -20.36 -10.37 -8.44
N GLY A 24 -19.25 -9.93 -7.87
CA GLY A 24 -18.75 -10.41 -6.56
C GLY A 24 -17.79 -11.59 -6.63
N ALA A 25 -17.76 -12.36 -7.74
CA ALA A 25 -16.86 -13.49 -7.94
C ALA A 25 -15.40 -13.05 -8.14
N MET A 26 -14.46 -13.93 -7.80
CA MET A 26 -13.01 -13.68 -7.89
C MET A 26 -12.29 -14.80 -8.64
N ALA A 27 -11.34 -14.42 -9.49
CA ALA A 27 -10.41 -15.34 -10.15
C ALA A 27 -9.10 -15.42 -9.35
N THR A 28 -8.59 -16.62 -9.12
CA THR A 28 -7.32 -16.88 -8.45
C THR A 28 -6.32 -17.56 -9.37
N CYS A 29 -5.03 -17.32 -9.12
CA CYS A 29 -3.97 -17.97 -9.87
C CYS A 29 -3.87 -19.45 -9.50
N ARG A 30 -3.98 -20.35 -10.47
CA ARG A 30 -3.86 -21.82 -10.26
C ARG A 30 -2.51 -22.26 -9.68
N ARG A 31 -1.45 -21.47 -9.86
CA ARG A 31 -0.09 -21.80 -9.40
C ARG A 31 0.16 -21.39 -7.96
N CYS A 32 0.04 -20.09 -7.67
CA CYS A 32 0.36 -19.52 -6.35
C CYS A 32 -0.86 -19.28 -5.46
N GLY A 33 -2.08 -19.27 -6.00
CA GLY A 33 -3.31 -18.97 -5.25
C GLY A 33 -3.64 -17.47 -5.14
N TYR A 34 -2.79 -16.57 -5.64
CA TYR A 34 -3.00 -15.13 -5.55
C TYR A 34 -4.26 -14.67 -6.31
N PRO A 35 -5.11 -13.80 -5.74
CA PRO A 35 -6.27 -13.22 -6.43
C PRO A 35 -5.83 -12.36 -7.63
N LEU A 36 -6.26 -12.72 -8.84
CA LEU A 36 -5.91 -12.01 -10.07
C LEU A 36 -6.81 -10.79 -10.28
N TYR A 37 -8.12 -11.01 -10.28
CA TYR A 37 -9.14 -9.98 -10.43
C TYR A 37 -10.47 -10.47 -9.83
N ARG A 38 -11.34 -9.53 -9.50
CA ARG A 38 -12.64 -9.71 -8.84
C ARG A 38 -13.68 -8.80 -9.47
N GLN A 39 -14.86 -9.29 -9.81
CA GLN A 39 -15.88 -8.40 -10.35
C GLN A 39 -16.49 -7.55 -9.22
N SER A 40 -16.48 -6.23 -9.38
CA SER A 40 -17.14 -5.32 -8.44
C SER A 40 -18.66 -5.45 -8.59
N THR A 41 -19.38 -5.42 -7.47
CA THR A 41 -20.85 -5.26 -7.47
C THR A 41 -21.27 -3.81 -7.61
N LEU A 42 -20.41 -2.86 -7.25
CA LEU A 42 -20.66 -1.42 -7.43
C LEU A 42 -20.45 -1.01 -8.89
N PRO A 43 -21.43 -0.31 -9.50
CA PRO A 43 -21.28 0.29 -10.82
C PRO A 43 -20.31 1.47 -10.78
N LEU A 44 -19.89 1.94 -11.97
CA LEU A 44 -18.96 3.08 -12.11
C LEU A 44 -19.45 4.34 -11.36
N ASP A 45 -20.74 4.62 -11.43
CA ASP A 45 -21.38 5.77 -10.77
C ASP A 45 -21.34 5.65 -9.24
N GLY A 46 -21.46 4.44 -8.71
CA GLY A 46 -21.32 4.17 -7.28
C GLY A 46 -19.91 4.45 -6.78
N TRP A 47 -18.89 4.12 -7.58
CA TRP A 47 -17.51 4.45 -7.26
C TRP A 47 -17.24 5.96 -7.26
N ILE A 48 -17.80 6.70 -8.22
CA ILE A 48 -17.68 8.16 -8.28
C ILE A 48 -18.30 8.79 -7.03
N ALA A 49 -19.53 8.39 -6.67
CA ALA A 49 -20.19 8.88 -5.46
C ALA A 49 -19.36 8.59 -4.21
N LEU A 50 -18.77 7.40 -4.10
CA LEU A 50 -17.95 7.00 -2.95
C LEU A 50 -16.67 7.85 -2.85
N VAL A 51 -15.98 8.13 -3.97
CA VAL A 51 -14.80 9.02 -3.97
C VAL A 51 -15.17 10.46 -3.61
N LEU A 52 -16.29 10.98 -4.12
CA LEU A 52 -16.76 12.33 -3.79
C LEU A 52 -17.10 12.45 -2.29
N THR A 53 -17.78 11.46 -1.72
CA THR A 53 -18.03 11.40 -0.27
C THR A 53 -16.71 11.34 0.50
N ALA A 54 -15.75 10.52 0.05
CA ALA A 54 -14.44 10.44 0.70
C ALA A 54 -13.67 11.77 0.66
N LEU A 55 -13.76 12.54 -0.43
CA LEU A 55 -13.17 13.88 -0.52
C LEU A 55 -13.83 14.87 0.45
N ALA A 56 -15.16 14.86 0.54
CA ALA A 56 -15.88 15.72 1.49
C ALA A 56 -15.53 15.37 2.94
N VAL A 57 -15.52 14.09 3.29
CA VAL A 57 -15.13 13.62 4.64
C VAL A 57 -13.65 13.92 4.91
N PHE A 58 -12.77 13.80 3.92
CA PHE A 58 -11.36 14.18 4.04
C PHE A 58 -11.19 15.67 4.35
N ALA A 59 -11.97 16.55 3.71
CA ALA A 59 -11.96 17.98 4.01
C ALA A 59 -12.41 18.24 5.47
N ILE A 60 -13.51 17.62 5.91
CA ILE A 60 -14.00 17.72 7.29
C ILE A 60 -12.93 17.23 8.29
N ALA A 61 -12.32 16.07 8.04
CA ALA A 61 -11.30 15.49 8.91
C ALA A 61 -10.06 16.39 9.10
N ASN A 62 -9.71 17.21 8.12
CA ASN A 62 -8.53 18.08 8.19
C ASN A 62 -8.83 19.52 8.65
N ILE A 63 -10.09 19.98 8.53
CA ILE A 63 -10.49 21.34 8.95
C ILE A 63 -10.84 21.37 10.44
N PHE A 64 -11.55 20.37 10.94
CA PHE A 64 -12.01 20.33 12.33
C PHE A 64 -10.91 19.82 13.28
N PRO A 65 -10.96 20.20 14.57
CA PRO A 65 -10.07 19.64 15.58
C PRO A 65 -10.35 18.14 15.78
N ILE A 66 -9.31 17.40 16.15
CA ILE A 66 -9.39 15.96 16.49
C ILE A 66 -9.79 15.80 17.95
N ILE A 67 -9.14 16.56 18.82
CA ILE A 67 -9.34 16.55 20.27
C ILE A 67 -9.35 18.00 20.76
N GLU A 68 -10.26 18.29 21.68
CA GLU A 68 -10.23 19.48 22.53
C GLU A 68 -9.99 19.02 23.98
N LEU A 69 -8.96 19.59 24.61
CA LEU A 69 -8.60 19.34 25.99
C LEU A 69 -8.93 20.56 26.84
N ASP A 70 -9.59 20.34 27.97
CA ASP A 70 -9.76 21.35 29.02
C ASP A 70 -8.97 20.94 30.26
N ILE A 71 -7.94 21.74 30.59
CA ILE A 71 -7.16 21.62 31.82
C ILE A 71 -7.20 22.96 32.54
N ALA A 72 -7.84 22.97 33.72
CA ALA A 72 -7.92 24.16 34.58
C ALA A 72 -8.46 25.43 33.88
N GLY A 73 -9.41 25.27 32.95
CA GLY A 73 -10.06 26.39 32.24
C GLY A 73 -9.33 26.85 30.98
N MET A 74 -8.20 26.23 30.62
CA MET A 74 -7.52 26.45 29.35
C MET A 74 -7.92 25.37 28.34
N THR A 75 -8.54 25.79 27.24
CA THR A 75 -8.94 24.91 26.14
C THR A 75 -7.86 24.83 25.07
N VAL A 76 -7.32 23.63 24.82
CA VAL A 76 -6.36 23.37 23.73
C VAL A 76 -7.04 22.52 22.66
N ARG A 77 -7.08 23.04 21.43
CA ARG A 77 -7.63 22.35 20.26
C ARG A 77 -6.51 21.86 19.36
N ALA A 78 -6.48 20.56 19.09
CA ALA A 78 -5.46 19.94 18.25
C ALA A 78 -6.10 19.38 16.96
N SER A 79 -5.77 19.97 15.82
CA SER A 79 -6.05 19.41 14.48
C SER A 79 -4.77 18.81 13.86
N LEU A 80 -4.92 17.96 12.84
CA LEU A 80 -3.76 17.36 12.17
C LEU A 80 -2.83 18.39 11.52
N PRO A 81 -3.34 19.41 10.78
CA PRO A 81 -2.49 20.48 10.26
C PRO A 81 -1.79 21.27 11.36
N ASN A 82 -2.46 21.52 12.50
CA ASN A 82 -1.85 22.20 13.63
C ASN A 82 -0.70 21.38 14.23
N ALA A 83 -0.87 20.05 14.33
CA ALA A 83 0.19 19.14 14.79
C ALA A 83 1.44 19.20 13.87
N LEU A 84 1.22 19.22 12.56
CA LEU A 84 2.29 19.34 11.56
C LEU A 84 2.99 20.70 11.63
N TRP A 85 2.23 21.77 11.84
CA TRP A 85 2.76 23.12 11.95
C TRP A 85 3.58 23.31 13.23
N LEU A 86 3.09 22.80 14.36
CA LEU A 86 3.81 22.88 15.62
C LEU A 86 5.13 22.08 15.58
N THR A 87 5.10 20.86 15.06
CA THR A 87 6.30 20.04 14.89
C THR A 87 7.31 20.66 13.93
N TRP A 88 6.83 21.39 12.92
CA TRP A 88 7.68 22.17 12.03
C TRP A 88 8.39 23.31 12.76
N GLN A 89 7.67 24.06 13.60
CA GLN A 89 8.24 25.16 14.39
C GLN A 89 9.23 24.68 15.44
N GLN A 90 9.07 23.47 15.96
CA GLN A 90 9.98 22.84 16.92
C GLN A 90 11.26 22.27 16.27
N ASP A 91 11.62 22.70 15.05
CA ASP A 91 12.78 22.24 14.26
C ASP A 91 12.79 20.76 13.84
N HIS A 92 11.70 20.01 14.03
CA HIS A 92 11.57 18.62 13.57
C HIS A 92 11.01 18.53 12.15
N ARG A 93 11.66 19.21 11.20
CA ARG A 93 11.21 19.35 9.81
C ARG A 93 11.03 18.01 9.09
N LEU A 94 11.98 17.08 9.25
CA LEU A 94 11.91 15.77 8.59
C LEU A 94 10.65 14.99 9.00
N LEU A 95 10.31 15.04 10.30
CA LEU A 95 9.14 14.39 10.85
C LEU A 95 7.83 15.01 10.35
N SER A 96 7.76 16.35 10.33
CA SER A 96 6.61 17.09 9.80
C SER A 96 6.40 16.84 8.30
N ILE A 97 7.47 16.88 7.49
CA ILE A 97 7.40 16.59 6.05
C ILE A 97 6.90 15.17 5.81
N MET A 98 7.51 14.20 6.50
CA MET A 98 7.16 12.79 6.32
C MET A 98 5.69 12.53 6.67
N THR A 99 5.25 13.02 7.82
CA THR A 99 3.87 12.80 8.28
C THR A 99 2.86 13.59 7.45
N GLY A 100 3.16 14.83 7.07
CA GLY A 100 2.32 15.60 6.16
C GLY A 100 2.17 14.91 4.79
N MET A 101 3.25 14.31 4.29
CA MET A 101 3.22 13.53 3.05
C MET A 101 2.26 12.34 3.16
N PHE A 102 2.40 11.50 4.19
CA PHE A 102 1.60 10.26 4.33
C PHE A 102 0.18 10.47 4.86
N ALA A 103 -0.03 11.48 5.71
CA ALA A 103 -1.33 11.74 6.33
C ALA A 103 -2.22 12.67 5.50
N PHE A 104 -1.64 13.60 4.73
CA PHE A 104 -2.40 14.62 3.99
C PHE A 104 -2.23 14.50 2.48
N TRP A 105 -1.01 14.65 1.97
CA TRP A 105 -0.77 14.77 0.52
C TRP A 105 -1.03 13.48 -0.27
N LEU A 106 -0.61 12.33 0.24
CA LEU A 106 -0.80 11.06 -0.47
C LEU A 106 -2.28 10.61 -0.49
N PRO A 107 -3.06 10.68 0.60
CA PRO A 107 -4.49 10.40 0.54
C PRO A 107 -5.25 11.37 -0.38
N LEU A 108 -4.90 12.67 -0.34
CA LEU A 108 -5.51 13.67 -1.22
C LEU A 108 -5.22 13.37 -2.70
N THR A 109 -3.96 13.12 -3.05
CA THR A 109 -3.59 12.77 -4.43
C THR A 109 -4.24 11.47 -4.89
N GLN A 110 -4.34 10.46 -4.02
CA GLN A 110 -5.08 9.23 -4.32
C GLN A 110 -6.56 9.53 -4.64
N LEU A 111 -7.24 10.31 -3.81
CA LEU A 111 -8.65 10.64 -4.02
C LEU A 111 -8.88 11.47 -5.29
N LEU A 112 -8.04 12.47 -5.54
CA LEU A 112 -8.16 13.32 -6.73
C LEU A 112 -7.88 12.55 -8.02
N VAL A 113 -6.82 11.73 -8.06
CA VAL A 113 -6.47 10.95 -9.25
C VAL A 113 -7.50 9.85 -9.52
N THR A 114 -8.02 9.20 -8.48
CA THR A 114 -9.10 8.19 -8.66
C THR A 114 -10.39 8.82 -9.15
N LEU A 115 -10.81 9.97 -8.59
CA LEU A 115 -11.99 10.71 -9.07
C LEU A 115 -11.82 11.08 -10.54
N TRP A 116 -10.71 11.73 -10.88
CA TRP A 116 -10.40 12.16 -12.23
C TRP A 116 -10.41 10.99 -13.23
N ALA A 117 -9.81 9.85 -12.86
CA ALA A 117 -9.77 8.67 -13.70
C ALA A 117 -11.16 8.06 -13.94
N LEU A 118 -12.00 8.00 -12.91
CA LEU A 118 -13.38 7.53 -13.04
C LEU A 118 -14.21 8.46 -13.93
N LEU A 119 -14.03 9.78 -13.81
CA LEU A 119 -14.69 10.77 -14.67
C LEU A 119 -14.22 10.67 -16.14
N ALA A 120 -12.94 10.42 -16.38
CA ALA A 120 -12.41 10.18 -17.73
C ALA A 120 -13.02 8.92 -18.38
N ILE A 121 -13.13 7.82 -17.62
CA ILE A 121 -13.77 6.58 -18.09
C ILE A 121 -15.27 6.80 -18.32
N ARG A 122 -15.96 7.50 -17.41
CA ARG A 122 -17.39 7.83 -17.54
C ARG A 122 -17.67 8.66 -18.79
N SER A 123 -16.84 9.66 -19.06
CA SER A 123 -16.97 10.52 -20.24
C SER A 123 -16.53 9.84 -21.54
N ARG A 124 -16.05 8.58 -21.49
CA ARG A 124 -15.49 7.82 -22.62
C ARG A 124 -14.38 8.56 -23.38
N ARG A 125 -13.71 9.49 -22.70
CA ARG A 125 -12.60 10.28 -23.27
C ARG A 125 -11.39 10.09 -22.37
N LEU A 126 -10.40 9.35 -22.86
CA LEU A 126 -9.14 9.17 -22.15
C LEU A 126 -8.16 10.27 -22.56
N PRO A 127 -7.88 11.25 -21.68
CA PRO A 127 -6.86 12.26 -21.96
C PRO A 127 -5.49 11.59 -22.11
N ALA A 128 -4.59 12.22 -22.87
CA ALA A 128 -3.22 11.73 -23.04
C ALA A 128 -2.49 11.54 -21.69
N ASP A 129 -2.89 12.31 -20.68
CA ASP A 129 -2.32 12.25 -19.34
C ASP A 129 -2.78 11.07 -18.49
N PHE A 130 -3.79 10.29 -18.95
CA PHE A 130 -4.33 9.13 -18.23
C PHE A 130 -3.23 8.14 -17.85
N ARG A 131 -2.22 7.98 -18.72
CA ARG A 131 -1.03 7.15 -18.46
C ARG A 131 -0.19 7.63 -17.27
N TYR A 132 -0.06 8.93 -17.06
CA TYR A 132 0.71 9.48 -15.93
C TYR A 132 -0.10 9.36 -14.64
N GLY A 133 -1.40 9.68 -14.68
CA GLY A 133 -2.29 9.52 -13.53
C GLY A 133 -2.33 8.08 -13.01
N MET A 134 -2.42 7.09 -13.89
CA MET A 134 -2.42 5.68 -13.46
C MET A 134 -1.08 5.21 -12.88
N ARG A 135 0.04 5.75 -13.39
CA ARG A 135 1.36 5.47 -12.80
C ARG A 135 1.51 6.11 -11.43
N LEU A 136 1.05 7.35 -11.28
CA LEU A 136 1.03 8.03 -9.99
C LEU A 136 0.18 7.25 -9.00
N LEU A 137 -1.04 6.86 -9.38
CA LEU A 137 -1.93 6.07 -8.53
C LEU A 137 -1.33 4.73 -8.12
N HIS A 138 -0.67 4.01 -9.04
CA HIS A 138 0.02 2.76 -8.73
C HIS A 138 1.09 2.95 -7.65
N HIS A 139 1.82 4.07 -7.68
CA HIS A 139 2.83 4.38 -6.68
C HIS A 139 2.25 4.93 -5.39
N THR A 140 1.17 5.71 -5.39
CA THR A 140 0.58 6.37 -4.21
C THR A 140 -0.23 5.41 -3.35
N LEU A 141 -0.98 4.49 -3.97
CA LEU A 141 -1.96 3.64 -3.28
C LEU A 141 -1.38 2.81 -2.11
N PRO A 142 -0.17 2.20 -2.22
CA PRO A 142 0.44 1.48 -1.10
C PRO A 142 0.85 2.35 0.11
N TRP A 143 0.86 3.68 -0.03
CA TRP A 143 1.31 4.60 1.00
C TRP A 143 0.19 5.35 1.71
N SER A 144 -1.07 5.11 1.36
CA SER A 144 -2.19 5.76 2.04
C SER A 144 -2.42 5.14 3.43
N MET A 145 -1.81 5.75 4.46
CA MET A 145 -1.82 5.25 5.84
C MET A 145 -2.95 5.80 6.71
N VAL A 146 -4.07 6.25 6.11
CA VAL A 146 -5.20 6.80 6.88
C VAL A 146 -5.76 5.84 7.93
N PRO A 147 -5.90 4.52 7.68
CA PRO A 147 -6.31 3.58 8.74
C PRO A 147 -5.37 3.59 9.95
N VAL A 148 -4.07 3.76 9.71
CA VAL A 148 -3.03 3.80 10.74
C VAL A 148 -3.08 5.13 11.50
N LEU A 149 -3.34 6.23 10.80
CA LEU A 149 -3.58 7.53 11.42
C LEU A 149 -4.79 7.50 12.35
N MET A 150 -5.90 6.87 11.95
CA MET A 150 -7.08 6.69 12.79
C MET A 150 -6.74 5.90 14.07
N LEU A 151 -5.96 4.83 13.95
CA LEU A 151 -5.49 4.07 15.12
C LEU A 151 -4.58 4.92 16.02
N ALA A 152 -3.69 5.73 15.45
CA ALA A 152 -2.86 6.65 16.22
C ALA A 152 -3.69 7.70 16.98
N ILE A 153 -4.76 8.23 16.36
CA ILE A 153 -5.73 9.12 17.01
C ILE A 153 -6.40 8.44 18.20
N MET A 154 -6.86 7.20 18.02
CA MET A 154 -7.47 6.40 19.10
C MET A 154 -6.50 6.20 20.26
N VAL A 155 -5.26 5.80 19.98
CA VAL A 155 -4.23 5.58 21.03
C VAL A 155 -3.91 6.87 21.77
N ALA A 156 -3.78 8.00 21.07
CA ALA A 156 -3.54 9.28 21.71
C ALA A 156 -4.73 9.70 22.59
N MET A 157 -5.97 9.53 22.12
CA MET A 157 -7.16 9.83 22.90
C MET A 157 -7.21 9.04 24.21
N VAL A 158 -6.98 7.72 24.15
CA VAL A 158 -6.98 6.86 25.35
C VAL A 158 -5.91 7.31 26.34
N LYS A 159 -4.73 7.73 25.86
CA LYS A 159 -3.65 8.22 26.72
C LYS A 159 -4.00 9.51 27.47
N PHE A 160 -4.72 10.44 26.83
CA PHE A 160 -5.09 11.72 27.46
C PHE A 160 -6.41 11.68 28.24
N ALA A 161 -7.27 10.71 27.99
CA ALA A 161 -8.54 10.54 28.71
C ALA A 161 -8.38 10.40 30.23
N GLY A 162 -7.23 9.91 30.70
CA GLY A 162 -6.92 9.80 32.13
C GLY A 162 -6.43 11.08 32.79
N LEU A 163 -6.11 12.14 32.02
CA LEU A 163 -5.43 13.34 32.52
C LEU A 163 -6.31 14.60 32.50
N ALA A 164 -7.32 14.66 31.62
CA ALA A 164 -8.12 15.85 31.38
C ALA A 164 -9.54 15.50 30.92
N ARG A 165 -10.45 16.49 30.90
CA ARG A 165 -11.74 16.33 30.21
C ARG A 165 -11.47 16.38 28.70
N VAL A 166 -11.64 15.23 28.06
CA VAL A 166 -11.46 15.07 26.60
C VAL A 166 -12.84 15.13 25.94
N SER A 167 -13.10 16.14 25.13
CA SER A 167 -14.27 16.15 24.25
C SER A 167 -13.91 15.58 22.89
N LEU A 168 -14.83 14.75 22.37
CA LEU A 168 -14.71 14.14 21.05
C LEU A 168 -15.17 15.11 19.98
N GLU A 169 -14.25 15.48 19.10
CA GLU A 169 -14.53 16.44 18.04
C GLU A 169 -14.91 15.75 16.70
N PRO A 170 -15.55 16.48 15.78
CA PRO A 170 -16.03 15.92 14.51
C PRO A 170 -14.96 15.24 13.66
N ALA A 171 -13.70 15.69 13.74
CA ALA A 171 -12.63 15.15 12.91
C ALA A 171 -12.30 13.69 13.27
N MET A 172 -12.44 13.28 14.53
CA MET A 172 -12.20 11.88 14.90
C MET A 172 -13.16 10.94 14.16
N TRP A 173 -14.46 11.27 14.17
CA TRP A 173 -15.47 10.51 13.44
C TRP A 173 -15.25 10.60 11.92
N ALA A 174 -14.84 11.76 11.41
CA ALA A 174 -14.49 11.91 10.01
C ALA A 174 -13.30 11.02 9.60
N PHE A 175 -12.24 10.92 10.40
CA PHE A 175 -11.12 9.99 10.16
C PHE A 175 -11.56 8.52 10.23
N ALA A 176 -12.50 8.19 11.11
CA ALA A 176 -13.08 6.85 11.19
C ALA A 176 -13.83 6.49 9.88
N VAL A 177 -14.78 7.35 9.47
CA VAL A 177 -15.54 7.18 8.22
C VAL A 177 -14.62 7.16 7.01
N LEU A 178 -13.65 8.08 6.96
CA LEU A 178 -12.65 8.14 5.89
C LEU A 178 -11.83 6.85 5.81
N THR A 179 -11.45 6.26 6.94
CA THR A 179 -10.78 4.96 6.99
C THR A 179 -11.61 3.87 6.31
N PHE A 180 -12.90 3.78 6.62
CA PHE A 180 -13.80 2.82 5.97
C PHE A 180 -13.94 3.08 4.46
N LEU A 181 -14.13 4.34 4.06
CA LEU A 181 -14.25 4.73 2.65
C LEU A 181 -12.98 4.43 1.86
N LEU A 182 -11.81 4.80 2.39
CA LEU A 182 -10.52 4.52 1.74
C LEU A 182 -10.20 3.03 1.71
N THR A 183 -10.58 2.26 2.73
CA THR A 183 -10.48 0.80 2.71
C THR A 183 -11.35 0.21 1.58
N GLY A 184 -12.55 0.74 1.39
CA GLY A 184 -13.38 0.40 0.22
C GLY A 184 -12.72 0.77 -1.11
N LEU A 185 -12.20 2.00 -1.22
CA LEU A 185 -11.51 2.53 -2.41
C LEU A 185 -10.19 1.83 -2.72
N SER A 186 -9.52 1.23 -1.74
CA SER A 186 -8.29 0.45 -1.96
C SER A 186 -8.50 -0.72 -2.93
N ARG A 187 -9.75 -1.15 -3.13
CA ARG A 187 -10.14 -2.14 -4.14
C ARG A 187 -10.00 -1.61 -5.58
N LEU A 188 -10.10 -0.29 -5.79
CA LEU A 188 -9.87 0.38 -7.07
C LEU A 188 -8.38 0.64 -7.28
N THR A 189 -7.64 -0.42 -7.62
CA THR A 189 -6.25 -0.28 -8.02
C THR A 189 -6.14 0.33 -9.42
N ALA A 190 -4.97 0.88 -9.77
CA ALA A 190 -4.69 1.35 -11.13
C ALA A 190 -5.00 0.28 -12.19
N HIS A 191 -4.73 -0.99 -11.88
CA HIS A 191 -5.07 -2.13 -12.73
C HIS A 191 -6.58 -2.24 -13.00
N ARG A 192 -7.43 -2.00 -12.00
CA ARG A 192 -8.91 -2.03 -12.16
C ARG A 192 -9.43 -0.91 -13.03
N LEU A 193 -8.87 0.28 -12.89
CA LEU A 193 -9.25 1.41 -13.75
C LEU A 193 -8.88 1.15 -15.21
N TRP A 194 -7.73 0.51 -15.47
CA TRP A 194 -7.40 0.02 -16.81
C TRP A 194 -8.36 -1.07 -17.29
N GLN A 195 -8.77 -2.01 -16.43
CA GLN A 195 -9.79 -3.02 -16.80
C GLN A 195 -11.12 -2.36 -17.18
N TYR A 196 -11.59 -1.35 -16.45
CA TYR A 196 -12.80 -0.62 -16.85
C TYR A 196 -12.63 0.11 -18.18
N ALA A 197 -11.44 0.64 -18.48
CA ALA A 197 -11.15 1.24 -19.78
C ALA A 197 -11.10 0.18 -20.92
N GLU A 198 -10.56 -1.01 -20.64
CA GLU A 198 -10.56 -2.17 -21.56
C GLU A 198 -11.99 -2.63 -21.85
N ASP A 199 -12.78 -2.84 -20.80
CA ASP A 199 -14.18 -3.30 -20.89
C ASP A 199 -15.07 -2.26 -21.60
N ALA A 200 -14.72 -0.97 -21.51
CA ALA A 200 -15.38 0.11 -22.24
C ALA A 200 -14.89 0.27 -23.71
N GLY A 201 -13.93 -0.55 -24.16
CA GLY A 201 -13.36 -0.49 -25.52
C GLY A 201 -12.50 0.74 -25.80
N LEU A 202 -12.02 1.43 -24.76
CA LEU A 202 -11.27 2.69 -24.88
C LEU A 202 -9.77 2.48 -25.11
N VAL A 203 -9.24 1.28 -24.82
CA VAL A 203 -7.82 0.95 -24.86
C VAL A 203 -7.59 -0.43 -25.45
N ALA A 204 -6.39 -0.65 -26.00
CA ALA A 204 -6.01 -1.95 -26.53
C ALA A 204 -5.93 -3.03 -25.45
N THR A 205 -6.43 -4.22 -25.78
CA THR A 205 -6.40 -5.43 -24.96
C THR A 205 -5.36 -6.42 -25.47
N ALA A 206 -4.72 -7.17 -24.56
CA ALA A 206 -3.79 -8.23 -24.93
C ALA A 206 -4.55 -9.48 -25.40
N THR A 207 -4.47 -9.82 -26.68
CA THR A 207 -5.01 -11.07 -27.24
C THR A 207 -3.87 -12.05 -27.53
N PRO A 208 -4.13 -13.38 -27.53
CA PRO A 208 -3.13 -14.37 -27.91
C PRO A 208 -2.47 -14.08 -29.26
N GLU A 209 -3.26 -13.59 -30.22
CA GLU A 209 -2.79 -13.21 -31.57
C GLU A 209 -1.80 -12.05 -31.55
N THR A 210 -2.03 -11.02 -30.72
CA THR A 210 -1.09 -9.88 -30.59
C THR A 210 0.27 -10.25 -29.98
N ILE A 211 0.39 -11.45 -29.42
CA ILE A 211 1.60 -11.96 -28.75
C ILE A 211 2.27 -13.06 -29.60
N ALA A 212 1.62 -13.55 -30.66
CA ALA A 212 1.99 -14.76 -31.40
C ALA A 212 3.14 -14.58 -32.42
N HIS A 213 4.26 -13.98 -32.01
CA HIS A 213 5.50 -14.02 -32.79
C HIS A 213 6.52 -14.95 -32.13
N GLU A 214 6.99 -15.95 -32.90
CA GLU A 214 8.02 -16.91 -32.49
C GLU A 214 9.27 -16.18 -31.97
N GLY A 215 9.78 -16.61 -30.81
CA GLY A 215 11.00 -16.06 -30.20
C GLY A 215 10.80 -14.85 -29.28
N THR A 216 9.59 -14.30 -29.14
CA THR A 216 9.31 -13.18 -28.22
C THR A 216 9.08 -13.67 -26.79
N PHE A 217 9.74 -13.05 -25.81
CA PHE A 217 9.39 -13.28 -24.40
C PHE A 217 8.15 -12.46 -24.04
N VAL A 218 7.33 -12.94 -23.12
CA VAL A 218 6.13 -12.21 -22.68
C VAL A 218 6.38 -11.60 -21.30
N ALA A 219 6.11 -10.30 -21.16
CA ALA A 219 6.13 -9.62 -19.87
C ALA A 219 4.81 -8.89 -19.61
N SER A 220 4.48 -8.74 -18.32
CA SER A 220 3.37 -7.90 -17.88
C SER A 220 3.92 -6.62 -17.26
N CYS A 221 3.36 -5.48 -17.67
CA CYS A 221 3.69 -4.19 -17.10
C CYS A 221 3.25 -4.10 -15.64
N GLU A 222 4.13 -3.71 -14.71
CA GLU A 222 3.77 -3.60 -13.29
C GLU A 222 2.78 -2.46 -13.02
N ALA A 223 2.86 -1.37 -13.79
CA ALA A 223 2.01 -0.20 -13.58
C ALA A 223 0.58 -0.37 -14.13
N CYS A 224 0.44 -0.95 -15.34
CA CYS A 224 -0.88 -1.07 -15.98
C CYS A 224 -1.38 -2.50 -16.16
N SER A 225 -0.54 -3.53 -15.92
CA SER A 225 -0.77 -4.96 -16.16
C SER A 225 -0.81 -5.45 -17.60
N LEU A 226 -0.67 -4.58 -18.61
CA LEU A 226 -0.74 -5.02 -20.01
C LEU A 226 0.30 -6.11 -20.25
N VAL A 227 -0.16 -7.23 -20.80
CA VAL A 227 0.70 -8.33 -21.23
C VAL A 227 1.11 -8.04 -22.67
N GLN A 228 2.42 -7.96 -22.92
CA GLN A 228 2.95 -7.68 -24.25
C GLN A 228 4.24 -8.46 -24.50
N GLY A 229 4.53 -8.72 -25.77
CA GLY A 229 5.80 -9.29 -26.19
C GLY A 229 6.97 -8.33 -25.92
N VAL A 230 8.13 -8.90 -25.63
CA VAL A 230 9.39 -8.22 -25.33
C VAL A 230 10.49 -8.87 -26.14
N SER A 231 11.29 -8.06 -26.84
CA SER A 231 12.48 -8.58 -27.53
C SER A 231 13.56 -8.96 -26.52
N GLN A 232 14.34 -9.99 -26.82
CA GLN A 232 15.40 -10.48 -25.92
C GLN A 232 16.57 -9.49 -25.79
N ASP A 233 16.68 -8.50 -26.67
CA ASP A 233 17.89 -7.69 -26.91
C ASP A 233 18.26 -6.70 -25.79
N GLY A 234 17.65 -6.81 -24.60
CA GLY A 234 18.03 -6.01 -23.43
C GLY A 234 17.74 -4.51 -23.53
N ILE A 235 17.24 -4.02 -24.67
CA ILE A 235 16.77 -2.64 -24.83
C ILE A 235 15.53 -2.47 -23.97
N ALA A 236 15.56 -1.50 -23.05
CA ALA A 236 14.43 -1.20 -22.18
C ALA A 236 13.22 -0.76 -23.03
N GLN A 237 12.32 -1.69 -23.29
CA GLN A 237 11.08 -1.40 -24.00
C GLN A 237 10.13 -0.64 -23.09
N SER A 238 9.36 0.28 -23.67
CA SER A 238 8.27 0.94 -22.96
C SER A 238 6.97 0.18 -23.15
N CYS A 239 6.11 0.21 -22.15
CA CYS A 239 4.75 -0.31 -22.30
C CYS A 239 3.99 0.54 -23.32
N TYR A 240 3.40 -0.09 -24.34
CA TYR A 240 2.66 0.62 -25.39
C TYR A 240 1.44 1.37 -24.84
N ARG A 241 0.90 0.94 -23.69
CA ARG A 241 -0.26 1.55 -23.04
C ARG A 241 0.08 2.70 -22.10
N CYS A 242 0.97 2.47 -21.13
CA CYS A 242 1.24 3.47 -20.09
C CYS A 242 2.60 4.16 -20.21
N GLY A 243 3.46 3.74 -21.15
CA GLY A 243 4.81 4.26 -21.32
C GLY A 243 5.78 3.91 -20.17
N ALA A 244 5.37 3.09 -19.20
CA ALA A 244 6.27 2.63 -18.14
C ALA A 244 7.38 1.74 -18.73
N ARG A 245 8.56 1.74 -18.11
CA ARG A 245 9.63 0.82 -18.48
C ARG A 245 9.16 -0.61 -18.23
N LEU A 246 9.20 -1.43 -19.26
CA LEU A 246 8.84 -2.84 -19.22
C LEU A 246 10.10 -3.66 -19.02
N HIS A 247 10.03 -4.61 -18.10
CA HIS A 247 11.11 -5.55 -17.85
C HIS A 247 10.53 -6.93 -17.52
N LEU A 248 11.19 -7.99 -18.01
CA LEU A 248 10.83 -9.38 -17.68
C LEU A 248 10.91 -9.64 -16.16
N ARG A 249 11.93 -9.06 -15.52
CA ARG A 249 12.14 -9.06 -14.07
C ARG A 249 12.68 -7.70 -13.64
N LYS A 250 12.41 -7.31 -12.39
CA LYS A 250 12.95 -6.06 -11.84
C LYS A 250 14.48 -6.05 -11.98
N PRO A 251 15.10 -4.93 -12.39
CA PRO A 251 16.55 -4.86 -12.57
C PRO A 251 17.27 -4.81 -11.22
N ASN A 252 18.29 -5.66 -11.04
CA ASN A 252 19.12 -5.74 -9.85
C ASN A 252 18.35 -5.69 -8.50
N PRO A 253 17.27 -6.49 -8.33
CA PRO A 253 16.41 -6.37 -7.15
C PRO A 253 17.10 -6.93 -5.91
N THR A 254 18.02 -7.89 -6.05
CA THR A 254 18.82 -8.40 -4.92
C THR A 254 19.73 -7.34 -4.32
N SER A 255 20.50 -6.61 -5.13
CA SER A 255 21.39 -5.57 -4.61
C SER A 255 20.59 -4.39 -4.04
N ARG A 256 19.50 -3.99 -4.70
CA ARG A 256 18.59 -2.92 -4.20
C ARG A 256 17.98 -3.28 -2.85
N VAL A 257 17.40 -4.49 -2.73
CA VAL A 257 16.76 -4.93 -1.48
C VAL A 257 17.81 -5.05 -0.37
N TRP A 258 18.98 -5.64 -0.63
CA TRP A 258 20.05 -5.71 0.38
C TRP A 258 20.54 -4.33 0.80
N ALA A 259 20.77 -3.40 -0.13
CA ALA A 259 21.18 -2.04 0.20
C ALA A 259 20.16 -1.33 1.10
N LEU A 260 18.87 -1.45 0.78
CA LEU A 260 17.79 -0.84 1.57
C LEU A 260 17.62 -1.51 2.94
N VAL A 261 17.72 -2.84 3.01
CA VAL A 261 17.65 -3.59 4.28
C VAL A 261 18.84 -3.27 5.18
N ILE A 262 20.06 -3.19 4.64
CA ILE A 262 21.26 -2.82 5.41
C ILE A 262 21.14 -1.38 5.92
N ALA A 263 20.76 -0.44 5.06
CA ALA A 263 20.55 0.96 5.47
C ALA A 263 19.48 1.09 6.56
N ALA A 264 18.37 0.36 6.43
CA ALA A 264 17.31 0.34 7.44
C ALA A 264 17.79 -0.30 8.76
N SER A 265 18.57 -1.38 8.70
CA SER A 265 19.16 -2.01 9.89
C SER A 265 20.13 -1.08 10.62
N ILE A 266 20.93 -0.29 9.90
CA ILE A 266 21.83 0.71 10.51
C ILE A 266 21.00 1.79 11.22
N LEU A 267 19.93 2.29 10.58
CA LEU A 267 19.06 3.33 11.16
C LEU A 267 18.13 2.81 12.28
N TYR A 268 17.90 1.50 12.34
CA TYR A 268 17.11 0.89 13.41
C TYR A 268 17.80 1.02 14.78
N VAL A 269 19.13 1.03 14.82
CA VAL A 269 19.93 1.21 16.03
C VAL A 269 19.69 2.60 16.67
N PRO A 270 19.93 3.73 15.99
CA PRO A 270 19.64 5.06 16.55
C PRO A 270 18.13 5.27 16.76
N ALA A 271 17.25 4.66 15.96
CA ALA A 271 15.79 4.76 16.18
C ALA A 271 15.34 4.24 17.56
N ASN A 272 16.01 3.20 18.09
CA ASN A 272 15.68 2.62 19.39
C ASN A 272 16.52 3.19 20.55
N LEU A 273 17.72 3.71 20.26
CA LEU A 273 18.63 4.27 21.27
C LEU A 273 18.44 5.76 21.53
N LEU A 274 18.07 6.53 20.52
CA LEU A 274 17.87 7.97 20.66
C LEU A 274 16.52 8.28 21.31
N PRO A 275 16.41 9.42 22.01
CA PRO A 275 15.14 9.85 22.58
C PRO A 275 14.12 10.08 21.47
N VAL A 276 12.94 9.51 21.66
CA VAL A 276 11.81 9.65 20.73
C VAL A 276 10.95 10.85 21.10
N MET A 277 10.96 11.22 22.38
CA MET A 277 10.18 12.31 22.95
C MET A 277 10.99 12.97 24.06
N ARG A 278 10.93 14.30 24.09
CA ARG A 278 11.50 15.15 25.14
C ARG A 278 10.34 15.90 25.80
N VAL A 279 10.22 15.81 27.11
CA VAL A 279 9.19 16.53 27.88
C VAL A 279 9.90 17.63 28.65
N ARG A 280 9.59 18.88 28.30
CA ARG A 280 10.09 20.07 28.99
C ARG A 280 8.99 20.62 29.88
N THR A 281 9.21 20.58 31.18
CA THR A 281 8.41 21.30 32.18
C THR A 281 9.19 22.49 32.71
N LEU A 282 8.55 23.34 33.51
CA LEU A 282 9.19 24.51 34.15
C LEU A 282 10.44 24.15 34.98
N THR A 283 10.53 22.91 35.49
CA THR A 283 11.58 22.47 36.43
C THR A 283 12.40 21.28 35.95
N SER A 284 11.99 20.56 34.91
CA SER A 284 12.69 19.37 34.41
C SER A 284 12.65 19.25 32.87
N ASP A 285 13.76 18.77 32.28
CA ASP A 285 13.85 18.34 30.88
C ASP A 285 14.13 16.82 30.87
N THR A 286 13.09 16.00 30.66
CA THR A 286 13.23 14.54 30.63
C THR A 286 13.18 14.01 29.21
N MET A 287 14.03 13.04 28.91
CA MET A 287 14.08 12.40 27.59
C MET A 287 13.75 10.93 27.70
N HIS A 288 12.82 10.49 26.86
CA HIS A 288 12.35 9.11 26.87
C HIS A 288 12.66 8.49 25.50
N THR A 289 13.36 7.35 25.53
CA THR A 289 13.45 6.45 24.37
C THR A 289 12.12 5.70 24.20
N ILE A 290 11.94 5.02 23.07
CA ILE A 290 10.76 4.17 22.84
C ILE A 290 10.63 3.13 23.97
N LEU A 291 11.71 2.42 24.27
CA LEU A 291 11.72 1.41 25.34
C LEU A 291 11.53 2.04 26.73
N GLY A 292 12.09 3.22 26.96
CA GLY A 292 11.87 3.99 28.19
C GLY A 292 10.38 4.32 28.39
N GLY A 293 9.70 4.78 27.33
CA GLY A 293 8.27 5.06 27.35
C GLY A 293 7.41 3.81 27.61
N VAL A 294 7.78 2.66 27.03
CA VAL A 294 7.12 1.37 27.30
C VAL A 294 7.25 0.96 28.77
N ILE A 295 8.46 1.06 29.33
CA ILE A 295 8.71 0.69 30.74
C ILE A 295 7.92 1.60 31.69
N GLU A 296 7.82 2.89 31.38
CA GLU A 296 7.06 3.85 32.16
C GLU A 296 5.56 3.56 32.12
N LEU A 297 5.00 3.32 30.93
CA LEU A 297 3.58 2.93 30.77
C LEU A 297 3.26 1.64 31.53
N TRP A 298 4.19 0.68 31.54
CA TRP A 298 4.05 -0.55 32.29
C TRP A 298 4.00 -0.30 33.80
N ARG A 299 4.90 0.55 34.32
CA ARG A 299 4.95 0.92 35.75
C ARG A 299 3.73 1.72 36.20
N LEU A 300 3.19 2.56 35.33
CA LEU A 300 1.98 3.36 35.59
C LEU A 300 0.69 2.53 35.54
N GLY A 301 0.77 1.20 35.32
CA GLY A 301 -0.37 0.28 35.31
C GLY A 301 -1.09 0.18 33.97
N SER A 302 -0.70 0.95 32.95
CA SER A 302 -1.25 0.90 31.59
C SER A 302 -0.56 -0.15 30.71
N TRP A 303 -0.59 -1.41 31.16
CA TRP A 303 0.10 -2.52 30.49
C TRP A 303 -0.39 -2.75 29.05
N ASP A 304 -1.68 -2.51 28.76
CA ASP A 304 -2.26 -2.62 27.41
C ASP A 304 -1.54 -1.70 26.41
N LEU A 305 -1.38 -0.42 26.76
CA LEU A 305 -0.72 0.57 25.90
C LEU A 305 0.77 0.26 25.74
N ALA A 306 1.42 -0.19 26.81
CA ALA A 306 2.84 -0.58 26.77
C ALA A 306 3.10 -1.72 25.77
N VAL A 307 2.25 -2.76 25.77
CA VAL A 307 2.34 -3.88 24.81
C VAL A 307 2.13 -3.40 23.37
N ILE A 308 1.11 -2.58 23.13
CA ILE A 308 0.81 -2.06 21.79
C ILE A 308 2.00 -1.27 21.22
N VAL A 309 2.55 -0.33 22.00
CA VAL A 309 3.70 0.48 21.57
C VAL A 309 4.94 -0.38 21.38
N PHE A 310 5.23 -1.31 22.29
CA PHE A 310 6.38 -2.21 22.14
C PHE A 310 6.31 -3.06 20.87
N VAL A 311 5.14 -3.65 20.60
CA VAL A 311 4.94 -4.49 19.41
C VAL A 311 5.04 -3.65 18.14
N ALA A 312 4.38 -2.49 18.10
CA ALA A 312 4.39 -1.61 16.94
C ALA A 312 5.78 -1.02 16.64
N SER A 313 6.53 -0.61 17.66
CA SER A 313 7.83 0.08 17.49
C SER A 313 9.03 -0.84 17.38
N VAL A 314 9.02 -1.98 18.08
CA VAL A 314 10.20 -2.84 18.15
C VAL A 314 9.97 -4.11 17.35
N VAL A 315 8.91 -4.84 17.68
CA VAL A 315 8.68 -6.18 17.11
C VAL A 315 8.34 -6.10 15.63
N VAL A 316 7.46 -5.18 15.21
CA VAL A 316 7.00 -5.06 13.82
C VAL A 316 8.15 -4.71 12.84
N PRO A 317 8.96 -3.65 13.06
CA PRO A 317 10.07 -3.33 12.16
C PRO A 317 11.16 -4.41 12.17
N LEU A 318 11.49 -4.98 13.33
CA LEU A 318 12.44 -6.08 13.44
C LEU A 318 11.98 -7.30 12.64
N THR A 319 10.71 -7.68 12.78
CA THR A 319 10.10 -8.78 12.02
C THR A 319 10.18 -8.50 10.51
N LYS A 320 9.90 -7.27 10.08
CA LYS A 320 9.98 -6.87 8.66
C LYS A 320 11.40 -6.98 8.11
N LEU A 321 12.40 -6.49 8.84
CA LEU A 321 13.82 -6.59 8.48
C LEU A 321 14.27 -8.05 8.37
N LEU A 322 13.95 -8.86 9.39
CA LEU A 322 14.31 -10.29 9.41
C LEU A 322 13.62 -11.05 8.29
N ALA A 323 12.33 -10.82 8.06
CA ALA A 323 11.57 -11.50 7.02
C ALA A 323 12.08 -11.14 5.61
N LEU A 324 12.41 -9.87 5.34
CA LEU A 324 13.05 -9.46 4.08
C LEU A 324 14.44 -10.08 3.91
N ALA A 325 15.26 -10.13 4.97
CA ALA A 325 16.56 -10.78 4.95
C ALA A 325 16.44 -12.29 4.66
N ILE A 326 15.50 -13.00 5.30
CA ILE A 326 15.21 -14.42 5.03
C ILE A 326 14.76 -14.62 3.58
N LEU A 327 13.87 -13.78 3.06
CA LEU A 327 13.45 -13.83 1.66
C LEU A 327 14.62 -13.60 0.69
N MET A 328 15.62 -12.81 1.09
CA MET A 328 16.85 -12.55 0.32
C MET A 328 17.90 -13.66 0.39
N LEU A 329 17.98 -14.44 1.47
CA LEU A 329 18.95 -15.53 1.68
C LEU A 329 18.64 -16.80 0.84
N GLY A 330 18.10 -16.62 -0.37
CA GLY A 330 17.43 -17.59 -1.24
C GLY A 330 18.26 -18.73 -1.85
N GLY A 331 19.22 -19.29 -1.11
CA GLY A 331 20.04 -20.44 -1.53
C GLY A 331 19.45 -21.83 -1.24
N ARG A 332 18.58 -21.98 -0.23
CA ARG A 332 18.23 -23.32 0.32
C ARG A 332 16.78 -23.79 0.15
N TRP A 333 15.87 -22.93 -0.29
CA TRP A 333 14.42 -23.20 -0.21
C TRP A 333 13.87 -23.71 -1.56
N ARG A 334 13.58 -25.02 -1.65
CA ARG A 334 13.09 -25.69 -2.87
C ARG A 334 11.67 -26.25 -2.67
N GLY A 335 10.88 -26.29 -3.75
CA GLY A 335 9.54 -26.91 -3.77
C GLY A 335 8.38 -25.93 -3.95
N ALA A 336 7.28 -26.41 -4.55
CA ALA A 336 6.10 -25.58 -4.86
C ALA A 336 5.38 -25.07 -3.60
N LEU A 337 5.31 -25.91 -2.55
CA LEU A 337 4.72 -25.53 -1.26
C LEU A 337 5.53 -24.43 -0.57
N VAL A 338 6.85 -24.55 -0.60
CA VAL A 338 7.77 -23.55 -0.03
C VAL A 338 7.65 -22.21 -0.77
N GLN A 339 7.52 -22.20 -2.10
CA GLN A 339 7.31 -20.94 -2.83
C GLN A 339 5.94 -20.31 -2.52
N ARG A 340 4.89 -21.12 -2.28
CA ARG A 340 3.60 -20.60 -1.78
C ARG A 340 3.74 -19.94 -0.41
N GLN A 341 4.49 -20.56 0.51
CA GLN A 341 4.78 -19.96 1.82
C GLN A 341 5.57 -18.65 1.69
N ARG A 342 6.53 -18.56 0.78
CA ARG A 342 7.26 -17.30 0.49
C ARG A 342 6.36 -16.22 -0.07
N THR A 343 5.43 -16.57 -0.97
CA THR A 343 4.40 -15.65 -1.46
C THR A 343 3.53 -15.13 -0.31
N ARG A 344 3.05 -16.01 0.58
CA ARG A 344 2.28 -15.60 1.77
C ARG A 344 3.07 -14.74 2.73
N LEU A 345 4.35 -15.05 2.96
CA LEU A 345 5.22 -14.23 3.80
C LEU A 345 5.40 -12.83 3.19
N TYR A 346 5.57 -12.74 1.87
CA TYR A 346 5.63 -11.46 1.17
C TYR A 346 4.31 -10.68 1.31
N GLU A 347 3.16 -11.32 1.13
CA GLU A 347 1.84 -10.69 1.33
C GLU A 347 1.67 -10.19 2.79
N LEU A 348 2.14 -10.97 3.77
CA LEU A 348 2.13 -10.57 5.17
C LEU A 348 3.05 -9.37 5.43
N ILE A 349 4.26 -9.34 4.84
CA ILE A 349 5.19 -8.22 4.94
C ILE A 349 4.59 -6.95 4.31
N GLU A 350 3.94 -7.07 3.17
CA GLU A 350 3.25 -5.96 2.50
C GLU A 350 2.09 -5.44 3.36
N PHE A 351 1.29 -6.34 3.93
CA PHE A 351 0.21 -5.98 4.85
C PHE A 351 0.74 -5.29 6.11
N ILE A 352 1.75 -5.84 6.79
CA ILE A 352 2.36 -5.26 7.99
C ILE A 352 3.05 -3.93 7.66
N GLY A 353 3.58 -3.79 6.45
CA GLY A 353 4.35 -2.62 6.01
C GLY A 353 3.60 -1.30 6.18
N GLN A 354 2.28 -1.29 5.98
CA GLN A 354 1.46 -0.08 6.15
C GLN A 354 1.35 0.35 7.62
N TRP A 355 1.26 -0.59 8.55
CA TRP A 355 1.05 -0.34 9.98
C TRP A 355 2.30 0.20 10.69
N SER A 356 3.48 -0.01 10.10
CA SER A 356 4.75 0.34 10.71
C SER A 356 4.94 1.85 10.96
N MET A 357 4.07 2.72 10.43
CA MET A 357 4.12 4.17 10.64
C MET A 357 3.29 4.66 11.85
N LEU A 358 2.60 3.76 12.56
CA LEU A 358 1.75 4.11 13.71
C LEU A 358 2.45 5.01 14.72
N ASP A 359 3.66 4.64 15.15
CA ASP A 359 4.35 5.33 16.24
C ASP A 359 4.75 6.76 15.88
N VAL A 360 5.09 7.00 14.62
CA VAL A 360 5.40 8.34 14.11
C VAL A 360 4.16 9.23 14.23
N PHE A 361 2.99 8.72 13.84
CA PHE A 361 1.74 9.46 13.95
C PHE A 361 1.35 9.70 15.40
N VAL A 362 1.50 8.70 16.28
CA VAL A 362 1.25 8.86 17.71
C VAL A 362 2.15 9.94 18.29
N VAL A 363 3.46 9.90 18.07
CA VAL A 363 4.40 10.91 18.59
C VAL A 363 4.00 12.32 18.17
N ILE A 364 3.66 12.56 16.90
CA ILE A 364 3.27 13.88 16.41
C ILE A 364 1.96 14.35 17.04
N LEU A 365 0.99 13.46 17.18
CA LEU A 365 -0.28 13.79 17.80
C LEU A 365 -0.11 14.09 19.29
N LEU A 366 0.72 13.31 20.00
CA LEU A 366 1.07 13.59 21.39
C LEU A 366 1.77 14.95 21.54
N THR A 367 2.72 15.28 20.66
CA THR A 367 3.38 16.60 20.63
C THR A 367 2.37 17.73 20.45
N ALA A 368 1.35 17.54 19.61
CA ALA A 368 0.33 18.56 19.37
C ALA A 368 -0.64 18.75 20.55
N ILE A 369 -1.00 17.66 21.20
CA ILE A 369 -1.98 17.66 22.29
C ILE A 369 -1.33 18.07 23.62
N ALA A 370 -0.12 17.58 23.91
CA ALA A 370 0.62 17.90 25.14
C ALA A 370 1.55 19.11 24.99
N ASN A 371 1.15 20.09 24.18
CA ASN A 371 1.85 21.37 24.12
C ASN A 371 0.98 22.44 24.77
N PHE A 372 1.23 22.66 26.07
CA PHE A 372 0.66 23.78 26.83
C PHE A 372 1.74 24.86 26.95
N PRO A 373 1.65 25.95 26.18
CA PRO A 373 2.63 27.02 26.21
C PRO A 373 2.85 27.52 27.65
N GLY A 374 4.09 27.47 28.13
CA GLY A 374 4.48 27.97 29.45
C GLY A 374 4.35 26.98 30.62
N ILE A 375 3.79 25.78 30.43
CA ILE A 375 3.60 24.78 31.51
C ILE A 375 4.36 23.48 31.21
N SER A 376 4.04 22.85 30.08
CA SER A 376 4.63 21.58 29.66
C SER A 376 4.63 21.49 28.13
N GLN A 377 5.79 21.22 27.56
CA GLN A 377 5.96 21.04 26.12
C GLN A 377 6.52 19.65 25.85
N VAL A 378 5.77 18.87 25.09
CA VAL A 378 6.25 17.63 24.49
C VAL A 378 6.85 17.98 23.13
N ILE A 379 8.09 17.57 22.89
CA ILE A 379 8.83 17.80 21.65
C ILE A 379 9.25 16.44 21.10
N ALA A 380 9.09 16.22 19.80
CA ALA A 380 9.54 14.99 19.16
C ALA A 380 11.09 14.90 19.21
N GLY A 381 11.64 13.72 19.42
CA GLY A 381 13.08 13.52 19.45
C GLY A 381 13.66 13.05 18.10
N PRO A 382 15.00 13.08 17.92
CA PRO A 382 15.65 12.58 16.71
C PRO A 382 15.43 11.07 16.47
N GLY A 383 15.08 10.31 17.52
CA GLY A 383 14.69 8.91 17.41
C GLY A 383 13.45 8.72 16.53
N ALA A 384 12.46 9.62 16.60
CA ALA A 384 11.23 9.54 15.80
C ALA A 384 11.51 9.70 14.29
N ALA A 385 12.44 10.59 13.93
CA ALA A 385 12.84 10.78 12.54
C ALA A 385 13.62 9.56 12.00
N SER A 386 14.53 9.01 12.82
CA SER A 386 15.28 7.80 12.47
C SER A 386 14.34 6.61 12.29
N PHE A 387 13.36 6.46 13.18
CA PHE A 387 12.31 5.44 13.09
C PHE A 387 11.49 5.57 11.80
N GLY A 388 11.02 6.78 11.49
CA GLY A 388 10.31 7.06 10.25
C GLY A 388 11.09 6.66 9.00
N MET A 389 12.41 6.92 8.98
CA MET A 389 13.27 6.54 7.87
C MET A 389 13.40 5.02 7.73
N VAL A 390 13.48 4.27 8.84
CA VAL A 390 13.44 2.78 8.81
C VAL A 390 12.16 2.29 8.15
N VAL A 391 11.01 2.88 8.49
CA VAL A 391 9.71 2.52 7.90
C VAL A 391 9.71 2.76 6.39
N ILE A 392 10.17 3.93 5.93
CA ILE A 392 10.26 4.26 4.50
C ILE A 392 11.20 3.29 3.78
N LEU A 393 12.41 3.09 4.29
CA LEU A 393 13.41 2.23 3.65
C LEU A 393 12.93 0.77 3.57
N THR A 394 12.30 0.26 4.63
CA THR A 394 11.75 -1.10 4.60
C THR A 394 10.56 -1.22 3.64
N MET A 395 9.76 -0.17 3.47
CA MET A 395 8.67 -0.15 2.48
C MET A 395 9.25 -0.15 1.04
N LEU A 396 10.26 0.69 0.77
CA LEU A 396 10.98 0.70 -0.50
C LEU A 396 11.68 -0.64 -0.77
N ALA A 397 12.19 -1.31 0.26
CA ALA A 397 12.79 -2.64 0.15
C ALA A 397 11.75 -3.68 -0.28
N THR A 398 10.57 -3.68 0.35
CA THR A 398 9.46 -4.55 -0.06
C THR A 398 9.04 -4.28 -1.50
N MET A 399 8.89 -3.01 -1.90
CA MET A 399 8.54 -2.65 -3.28
C MET A 399 9.62 -3.01 -4.30
N SER A 400 10.89 -3.06 -3.88
CA SER A 400 12.02 -3.46 -4.74
C SER A 400 12.14 -4.98 -4.90
N TYR A 401 11.52 -5.76 -4.00
CA TYR A 401 11.49 -7.20 -4.09
C TYR A 401 10.68 -7.68 -5.29
N ASP A 402 11.13 -8.77 -5.93
CA ASP A 402 10.42 -9.43 -7.02
C ASP A 402 10.04 -10.86 -6.60
N PRO A 403 8.78 -11.12 -6.18
CA PRO A 403 8.35 -12.45 -5.74
C PRO A 403 8.44 -13.50 -6.85
N ARG A 404 8.43 -13.08 -8.14
CA ARG A 404 8.45 -13.98 -9.30
C ARG A 404 9.75 -14.78 -9.39
N ARG A 405 10.86 -14.26 -8.84
CA ARG A 405 12.17 -14.95 -8.82
C ARG A 405 12.14 -16.31 -8.14
N GLY A 406 11.29 -16.50 -7.13
CA GLY A 406 11.13 -17.78 -6.46
C GLY A 406 10.55 -18.87 -7.39
N TRP A 407 9.82 -18.45 -8.42
CA TRP A 407 9.09 -19.32 -9.34
C TRP A 407 9.81 -19.60 -10.65
N ASP A 408 10.90 -18.89 -10.96
CA ASP A 408 11.69 -19.03 -12.20
C ASP A 408 12.53 -20.31 -12.25
N ARG A 409 12.93 -20.83 -11.09
CA ARG A 409 13.92 -21.92 -10.98
C ARG A 409 13.33 -23.32 -11.09
N ARG A 410 12.45 -23.59 -12.06
CA ARG A 410 12.09 -24.97 -12.42
C ARG A 410 12.94 -25.44 -13.61
N PRO A 411 13.88 -26.38 -13.44
CA PRO A 411 14.36 -27.16 -14.56
C PRO A 411 13.21 -28.05 -15.05
N GLY A 412 12.78 -27.89 -16.30
CA GLY A 412 11.84 -28.84 -16.93
C GLY A 412 10.64 -28.27 -17.68
N ALA A 413 10.44 -26.95 -17.75
CA ALA A 413 9.59 -26.39 -18.80
C ALA A 413 10.52 -25.95 -19.93
N ARG A 414 10.85 -26.88 -20.84
CA ARG A 414 11.19 -26.48 -22.20
C ARG A 414 10.15 -25.46 -22.63
N SER A 415 10.62 -24.38 -23.23
CA SER A 415 9.82 -23.47 -24.02
C SER A 415 8.64 -24.22 -24.62
N ASN A 416 7.43 -23.98 -24.10
CA ASN A 416 6.27 -24.17 -24.93
C ASN A 416 6.47 -23.15 -26.04
N THR A 417 7.08 -23.61 -27.12
CA THR A 417 6.57 -23.41 -28.46
C THR A 417 5.09 -23.12 -28.34
N ILE A 418 4.64 -22.07 -29.01
CA ILE A 418 3.23 -21.89 -29.32
C ILE A 418 2.84 -23.18 -30.04
N GLN A 419 2.42 -24.20 -29.28
CA GLN A 419 1.89 -25.41 -29.84
C GLN A 419 0.52 -24.95 -30.29
N SER A 420 0.48 -24.72 -31.61
CA SER A 420 -0.70 -24.60 -32.42
C SER A 420 -1.68 -25.71 -32.04
N ASP A 421 -2.48 -25.48 -31.01
CA ASP A 421 -3.76 -26.14 -30.85
C ASP A 421 -4.74 -25.49 -31.84
N ALA A 422 -4.40 -25.61 -33.13
CA ALA A 422 -5.39 -25.63 -34.21
C ALA A 422 -6.37 -26.80 -34.04
N THR A 423 -6.15 -27.67 -33.05
CA THR A 423 -7.04 -28.75 -32.63
C THR A 423 -7.97 -28.40 -31.46
N ALA A 424 -7.73 -27.30 -30.72
CA ALA A 424 -8.68 -26.85 -29.67
C ALA A 424 -9.86 -26.06 -30.26
N ALA A 425 -9.70 -25.43 -31.43
CA ALA A 425 -10.82 -24.87 -32.19
C ALA A 425 -11.76 -25.98 -32.72
N ALA A 426 -11.24 -27.17 -33.03
CA ALA A 426 -12.05 -28.32 -33.45
C ALA A 426 -12.77 -29.03 -32.28
N ALA A 427 -12.29 -28.87 -31.05
CA ALA A 427 -12.91 -29.44 -29.85
C ALA A 427 -14.04 -28.58 -29.25
N ILE A 428 -14.16 -27.31 -29.68
CA ILE A 428 -15.26 -26.44 -29.24
C ILE A 428 -16.49 -26.60 -30.14
N ASP A 429 -16.30 -26.90 -31.43
CA ASP A 429 -17.43 -27.16 -32.35
C ASP A 429 -18.13 -28.49 -32.07
N THR A 430 -17.43 -29.50 -31.54
CA THR A 430 -18.03 -30.80 -31.21
C THR A 430 -18.83 -30.82 -29.91
N TYR A 431 -18.56 -29.90 -28.97
CA TYR A 431 -19.38 -29.74 -27.75
C TYR A 431 -20.63 -28.86 -27.97
N SER A 432 -20.65 -28.03 -29.01
CA SER A 432 -21.78 -27.18 -29.37
C SER A 432 -22.90 -27.96 -30.09
N GLU A 433 -22.58 -28.89 -30.99
CA GLU A 433 -23.61 -29.69 -31.69
C GLU A 433 -24.25 -30.78 -30.82
N ALA A 434 -23.52 -31.32 -29.83
CA ALA A 434 -24.02 -32.42 -29.00
C ALA A 434 -25.03 -31.98 -27.92
N SER A 435 -25.06 -30.69 -27.53
CA SER A 435 -26.04 -30.16 -26.57
C SER A 435 -27.33 -29.61 -27.22
N TYR A 436 -27.32 -29.29 -28.52
CA TYR A 436 -28.53 -28.81 -29.20
C TYR A 436 -29.47 -29.95 -29.66
N LYS A 437 -28.94 -31.16 -29.93
CA LYS A 437 -29.72 -32.32 -30.37
C LYS A 437 -30.40 -33.14 -29.25
N ARG A 438 -30.41 -32.64 -28.01
CA ARG A 438 -31.02 -33.36 -26.86
C ARG A 438 -32.22 -32.64 -26.23
N GLN A 439 -32.77 -31.61 -26.89
CA GLN A 439 -33.96 -30.87 -26.47
C GLN A 439 -34.99 -30.59 -27.59
N VAL A 440 -35.07 -31.47 -28.59
CA VAL A 440 -36.25 -31.56 -29.49
C VAL A 440 -36.75 -32.99 -29.48
#